data_AF-A0A7V3JRM5-F1
#
_entry.id   AF-A0A7V3JRM5-F1
#
_cell.length_a   1.000
_cell.length_b   1.000
_cell.length_c   1.000
_cell.angle_alpha   90.00
_cell.angle_beta   90.00
_cell.angle_gamma   90.00
#
_symmetry.space_group_name_H-M   'P 1'
#
loop_
_entity.id
_entity.type
_entity.pdbx_description
1 polymer ?
#
loop_
_entity_poly.entity_id
_entity_poly.type
_entity_poly.pdbx_seq_one_letter_code
_entity_poly.pdbx_strand_id
1 'polypeptide(L)'
;MAKRRFGIVVLEAMASNLPVVIFKDICIEEFGENILVANNEEEFINFAKKLVEDEVFRKELGEKLKQDALKLDIRKVVEKYLEVFKDE
;
A
#
# COMPACT_ATOMS: atom_id res chain seq x y z
N MET A 1 -1.29 -15.56 16.22
CA MET A 1 -0.47 -14.39 16.59
C MET A 1 -0.26 -13.56 15.33
N ALA A 2 -0.97 -12.45 15.16
CA ALA A 2 -0.82 -11.61 13.97
C ALA A 2 0.60 -11.02 13.97
N LYS A 3 1.44 -11.40 13.01
CA LYS A 3 2.72 -10.74 12.76
C LYS A 3 2.40 -9.33 12.25
N ARG A 4 2.19 -8.38 13.18
CA ARG A 4 2.07 -6.95 12.86
C ARG A 4 3.41 -6.46 12.32
N ARG A 5 3.65 -6.67 11.03
CA ARG A 5 4.68 -5.91 10.31
C ARG A 5 4.04 -4.57 10.00
N PHE A 6 4.65 -3.47 10.43
CA PHE A 6 4.11 -2.12 10.29
C PHE A 6 3.90 -1.68 8.83
N GLY A 7 4.33 -2.48 7.85
CA GLY A 7 4.15 -2.20 6.43
C GLY A 7 4.89 -0.94 5.95
N ILE A 8 5.82 -0.39 6.74
CA ILE A 8 6.47 0.88 6.40
C ILE A 8 7.23 0.81 5.07
N VAL A 9 7.86 -0.33 4.77
CA VAL A 9 8.50 -0.58 3.47
C VAL A 9 7.51 -0.59 2.30
N VAL A 10 6.27 -1.01 2.53
CA VAL A 10 5.19 -0.95 1.53
C VAL A 10 4.79 0.51 1.31
N LEU A 11 4.61 1.27 2.39
CA LEU A 11 4.30 2.68 2.32
C LEU A 11 5.40 3.50 1.60
N GLU A 12 6.67 3.22 1.90
CA GLU A 12 7.83 3.85 1.25
C GLU A 12 7.85 3.57 -0.26
N ALA A 13 7.59 2.32 -0.66
CA ALA A 13 7.50 1.95 -2.07
C ALA A 13 6.32 2.65 -2.77
N MET A 14 5.14 2.66 -2.15
CA MET A 14 3.95 3.38 -2.66
C MET A 14 4.26 4.88 -2.86
N ALA A 15 4.83 5.54 -1.85
CA ALA A 15 5.19 6.95 -1.92
C ALA A 15 6.25 7.25 -3.00
N SER A 16 7.09 6.27 -3.31
CA SER A 16 8.13 6.32 -4.35
C SER A 16 7.61 5.99 -5.75
N ASN A 17 6.29 5.91 -5.94
CA ASN A 17 5.65 5.58 -7.22
C ASN A 17 5.98 4.15 -7.71
N LEU A 18 6.28 3.23 -6.79
CA LEU A 18 6.61 1.85 -7.12
C LEU A 18 5.37 0.97 -6.90
N PRO A 19 5.03 0.09 -7.86
CA PRO A 19 4.02 -0.94 -7.63
C PRO A 19 4.48 -1.90 -6.55
N VAL A 20 3.55 -2.39 -5.74
CA VAL A 20 3.85 -3.38 -4.69
C VAL A 20 2.89 -4.56 -4.82
N VAL A 21 3.44 -5.77 -4.74
CA VAL A 21 2.69 -7.01 -4.57
C VAL A 21 2.97 -7.53 -3.16
N ILE A 22 1.91 -7.78 -2.40
CA ILE A 22 2.02 -8.36 -1.06
C ILE A 22 1.11 -9.58 -0.94
N PHE A 23 1.36 -10.41 0.07
CA PHE A 23 0.42 -11.45 0.44
C PHE A 23 -0.68 -10.90 1.35
N LYS A 24 -1.87 -11.51 1.28
CA LYS A 24 -3.03 -11.10 2.07
C LYS A 24 -2.81 -11.12 3.59
N ASP A 25 -1.95 -12.01 4.08
CA ASP A 25 -1.62 -12.15 5.50
C ASP A 25 -0.84 -10.96 6.07
N ILE A 26 -0.25 -10.13 5.22
CA ILE A 26 0.49 -8.91 5.59
C ILE A 26 -0.20 -7.62 5.10
N CYS A 27 -1.41 -7.71 4.54
CA CYS A 27 -2.14 -6.56 4.06
C CYS A 27 -2.64 -5.67 5.22
N ILE A 28 -2.54 -4.36 5.02
CA ILE A 28 -3.02 -3.33 5.92
C ILE A 28 -4.12 -2.58 5.16
N GLU A 29 -5.32 -2.50 5.73
CA GLU A 29 -6.50 -1.92 5.06
C GLU A 29 -6.28 -0.44 4.70
N GLU A 30 -5.50 0.26 5.51
CA GLU A 30 -5.15 1.66 5.35
C GLU A 30 -4.36 1.96 4.06
N PHE A 31 -3.76 0.95 3.41
CA PHE A 31 -3.11 1.12 2.10
C PHE A 31 -4.09 1.33 0.94
N GLY A 32 -5.39 1.14 1.16
CA GLY A 32 -6.42 1.32 0.14
C GLY A 32 -6.55 0.14 -0.82
N GLU A 33 -7.36 0.31 -1.86
CA GLU A 33 -7.80 -0.78 -2.75
C GLU A 33 -6.88 -0.97 -3.97
N ASN A 34 -5.93 -0.08 -4.21
CA ASN A 34 -5.08 -0.15 -5.40
C ASN A 34 -3.93 -1.14 -5.24
N ILE A 35 -3.53 -1.51 -4.02
CA ILE A 35 -2.40 -2.44 -3.80
C ILE A 35 -2.74 -3.85 -4.30
N LEU A 36 -1.76 -4.51 -4.94
CA LEU A 36 -1.94 -5.88 -5.41
C LEU A 36 -1.75 -6.84 -4.24
N VAL A 37 -2.83 -7.53 -3.87
CA VAL A 37 -2.86 -8.49 -2.76
C VAL A 37 -3.06 -9.89 -3.30
N ALA A 38 -2.03 -10.73 -3.17
CA ALA A 38 -2.05 -12.13 -3.56
C ALA A 38 -2.55 -13.01 -2.41
N ASN A 39 -3.44 -13.96 -2.71
CA ASN A 39 -3.90 -14.98 -1.76
C ASN A 39 -2.98 -16.21 -1.70
N ASN A 40 -2.16 -16.41 -2.73
CA ASN A 40 -1.27 -17.55 -2.89
C ASN A 40 -0.08 -17.20 -3.80
N GLU A 41 0.87 -18.13 -3.92
CA GLU A 41 2.09 -17.95 -4.71
C GLU A 41 1.81 -17.76 -6.21
N GLU A 42 0.82 -18.46 -6.76
CA GLU A 42 0.47 -18.35 -8.19
C GLU A 42 -0.03 -16.94 -8.53
N GLU A 43 -0.93 -16.37 -7.71
CA GLU A 43 -1.38 -14.99 -7.85
C GLU A 43 -0.22 -13.99 -7.72
N PHE A 44 0.69 -14.22 -6.77
CA PHE A 44 1.86 -13.37 -6.59
C PHE A 44 2.74 -13.35 -7.85
N ILE A 45 3.03 -14.53 -8.42
CA ILE A 45 3.80 -14.67 -9.65
C ILE A 45 3.09 -13.98 -10.82
N ASN A 46 1.77 -14.15 -10.94
CA ASN A 46 0.99 -13.54 -12.02
C ASN A 46 1.00 -12.01 -11.94
N PHE A 47 0.84 -11.44 -10.74
CA PHE A 47 0.99 -10.00 -10.53
C PHE A 47 2.40 -9.50 -10.85
N ALA A 48 3.43 -10.20 -10.36
CA ALA A 48 4.82 -9.84 -10.63
C ALA A 48 5.13 -9.86 -12.14
N LYS A 49 4.70 -10.90 -12.87
CA LYS A 49 4.83 -10.99 -14.33
C LYS A 49 4.14 -9.83 -15.03
N LYS A 50 2.88 -9.55 -14.66
CA LYS A 50 2.13 -8.42 -15.23
C LYS A 50 2.87 -7.10 -15.00
N LEU A 51 3.42 -6.89 -13.81
CA LEU A 51 4.22 -5.70 -13.52
C LEU A 51 5.50 -5.62 -14.35
N VAL A 52 6.13 -6.73 -14.72
CA VAL A 52 7.31 -6.73 -15.59
C VAL A 52 6.92 -6.45 -17.04
N GLU A 53 5.89 -7.14 -17.54
CA GLU A 53 5.53 -7.19 -18.96
C GLU A 53 4.69 -5.98 -19.42
N ASP A 54 3.88 -5.40 -18.54
CA ASP A 54 2.98 -4.29 -18.86
C ASP A 54 3.46 -2.99 -18.21
N GLU A 55 4.23 -2.20 -18.98
CA GLU A 55 4.76 -0.91 -18.53
C GLU A 55 3.67 0.12 -18.24
N VAL A 56 2.58 0.13 -19.02
CA VAL A 56 1.49 1.10 -18.86
C VAL A 56 0.78 0.81 -17.54
N PHE A 57 0.39 -0.45 -17.31
CA PHE A 57 -0.20 -0.87 -16.05
C PHE A 57 0.72 -0.58 -14.87
N ARG A 58 2.02 -0.87 -14.98
CA ARG A 58 3.01 -0.59 -13.94
C ARG A 58 3.06 0.88 -13.55
N LYS A 59 3.07 1.80 -14.52
CA LYS A 59 3.10 3.25 -14.27
C LYS A 59 1.79 3.76 -13.67
N GLU A 60 0.66 3.35 -14.24
CA GLU A 60 -0.65 3.77 -13.76
C GLU A 60 -0.90 3.29 -12.31
N LEU A 61 -0.50 2.07 -11.99
CA LEU A 61 -0.60 1.54 -10.65
C LEU A 61 0.30 2.30 -9.68
N GLY A 62 1.55 2.59 -10.06
CA GLY A 62 2.47 3.39 -9.25
C GLY A 62 1.84 4.73 -8.84
N GLU A 63 1.25 5.45 -9.79
CA GLU A 63 0.63 6.76 -9.52
C GLU A 63 -0.56 6.64 -8.57
N LYS A 64 -1.40 5.60 -8.74
CA LYS A 64 -2.52 5.33 -7.83
C LYS A 64 -2.03 5.05 -6.40
N LEU A 65 -1.00 4.22 -6.25
CA LEU A 65 -0.41 3.91 -4.95
C LEU A 65 0.22 5.14 -4.29
N LYS A 66 0.86 6.01 -5.05
CA LYS A 66 1.38 7.28 -4.55
C LYS A 66 0.26 8.17 -4.01
N GLN A 67 -0.89 8.24 -4.69
CA GLN A 67 -2.06 8.97 -4.19
C GLN A 67 -2.62 8.38 -2.89
N ASP A 68 -2.62 7.05 -2.75
CA ASP A 68 -3.03 6.39 -1.51
C ASP A 68 -2.04 6.66 -0.37
N ALA A 69 -0.74 6.58 -0.62
CA ALA A 69 0.29 6.90 0.37
C ALA A 69 0.20 8.35 0.88
N LEU A 70 -0.15 9.31 0.02
CA LEU A 70 -0.36 10.70 0.42
C LEU A 70 -1.51 10.89 1.42
N LYS A 71 -2.44 9.94 1.54
CA LYS A 71 -3.51 9.97 2.57
C LYS A 71 -2.96 9.61 3.95
N LEU A 72 -1.83 8.91 3.99
CA LEU A 72 -1.13 8.46 5.20
C LEU A 72 0.05 9.37 5.57
N ASP A 73 0.16 10.55 4.95
CA ASP A 73 1.16 11.56 5.31
C ASP A 73 1.10 11.88 6.80
N ILE A 74 2.26 11.97 7.45
CA ILE A 74 2.37 12.14 8.90
C ILE A 74 1.61 13.37 9.42
N ARG A 75 1.52 14.45 8.63
CA ARG A 75 0.77 15.65 9.01
C ARG A 75 -0.72 15.35 9.12
N LYS A 76 -1.27 14.63 8.14
CA LYS A 76 -2.68 14.19 8.14
C LYS A 76 -2.98 13.21 9.25
N VAL A 77 -2.05 12.30 9.53
CA VAL A 77 -2.17 11.34 10.64
C VAL A 77 -2.19 12.10 11.98
N VAL A 78 -1.27 13.03 12.19
CA VAL A 78 -1.22 13.85 13.41
C VAL A 78 -2.50 14.67 13.58
N GLU A 79 -3.02 15.30 12.51
CA GLU A 79 -4.30 16.03 12.57
C GLU A 79 -5.44 15.14 13.08
N LYS A 80 -5.60 13.93 12.53
CA LYS A 80 -6.60 12.96 13.00
C LYS A 80 -6.40 12.53 14.45
N TYR A 81 -5.15 12.33 14.86
CA TYR A 81 -4.86 11.99 16.26
C TYR A 81 -5.23 13.14 17.20
N LEU A 82 -4.94 14.38 16.83
CA LEU A 82 -5.30 15.56 17.61
C LEU A 82 -6.82 15.76 17.72
N GLU A 83 -7.61 15.34 16.73
CA GLU A 83 -9.08 15.36 16.82
C GLU A 83 -9.59 14.50 17.97
N VAL A 84 -9.02 13.31 18.18
CA VAL A 84 -9.39 12.42 19.30
C VAL A 84 -9.20 13.09 20.67
N PHE A 85 -8.16 13.91 20.82
CA PHE A 85 -7.86 14.61 22.08
C PHE A 85 -8.63 15.92 22.27
N LYS A 86 -9.35 16.41 21.25
CA LYS A 86 -10.19 17.61 21.38
C LYS A 86 -11.57 17.31 21.97
N ASP A 87 -11.95 16.03 22.00
CA ASP A 87 -13.21 15.55 22.57
C ASP A 87 -13.07 15.09 24.05
N GLU A 88 -11.90 15.33 24.67
CA GLU A 88 -11.66 15.25 26.14
C GLU A 88 -11.68 16.64 26.79
#